data_AF-A0A9C9KY31-F1
#
_entry.id   AF-A0A9C9KY31-F1
#
_cell.length_a   1.000
_cell.length_b   1.000
_cell.length_c   1.000
_cell.angle_alpha   90.00
_cell.angle_beta   90.00
_cell.angle_gamma   90.00
#
_symmetry.space_group_name_H-M   'P 1'
#
loop_
_entity.id
_entity.type
_entity.pdbx_description
1 polymer ?
#
loop_
_entity_poly.entity_id
_entity_poly.type
_entity_poly.pdbx_seq_one_letter_code
_entity_poly.pdbx_strand_id
1 'polypeptide(L)'
;MKRFKKGGNTSKTGAVISVLFILLSVSVGAYAHHVLGRPAYSLNEDSNTPPSMQVETQIGEYFLTYMVFPAFPKPGENGRINVYASRIDNGDTFQGEMSFSVRNDNWFGDKNEESIGTQNVDDGVYRQGFLFKEKGNYIITAKFTSGGEPYIIDFPLQIGESSSMLPVGIALGSIVFVLITVNIIQRKRLMREKIRAARNEPE
;
A
#
# COMPACT_ATOMS: atom_id res chain seq x y z
N MET A 1 7.07 -85.77 36.78
CA MET A 1 6.17 -84.62 37.04
C MET A 1 7.00 -83.33 37.10
N LYS A 2 6.99 -82.51 36.03
CA LYS A 2 7.19 -81.03 36.04
C LYS A 2 7.21 -80.52 34.58
N ARG A 3 6.12 -79.87 34.17
CA ARG A 3 6.00 -79.11 32.91
C ARG A 3 6.69 -77.76 33.09
N PHE A 4 7.65 -77.42 32.22
CA PHE A 4 8.10 -76.04 32.04
C PHE A 4 7.39 -75.46 30.81
N LYS A 5 6.47 -74.51 31.05
CA LYS A 5 5.75 -73.75 30.03
C LYS A 5 6.64 -72.57 29.64
N LYS A 6 7.32 -72.64 28.48
CA LYS A 6 8.06 -71.49 27.93
C LYS A 6 7.07 -70.65 27.10
N GLY A 7 6.45 -69.66 27.73
CA GLY A 7 5.58 -68.70 27.07
C GLY A 7 6.40 -67.79 26.15
N GLY A 8 6.49 -68.15 24.87
CA GLY A 8 7.14 -67.34 23.85
C GLY A 8 6.30 -66.10 23.55
N ASN A 9 6.74 -64.95 24.08
CA ASN A 9 6.14 -63.63 23.87
C ASN A 9 6.50 -63.04 22.48
N THR A 10 6.69 -63.90 21.47
CA THR A 10 7.30 -63.56 20.17
C THR A 10 6.36 -62.78 19.26
N SER A 11 5.04 -62.84 19.48
CA SER A 11 4.08 -62.06 18.68
C SER A 11 4.07 -60.57 19.04
N LYS A 12 4.30 -60.22 20.31
CA LYS A 12 4.33 -58.82 20.76
C LYS A 12 5.57 -58.08 20.26
N THR A 13 6.72 -58.75 20.23
CA THR A 13 7.97 -58.17 19.71
C THR A 13 7.90 -57.95 18.21
N GLY A 14 7.29 -58.86 17.44
CA GLY A 14 7.07 -58.67 16.01
C GLY A 14 6.17 -57.47 15.70
N ALA A 15 5.07 -57.32 16.45
CA ALA A 15 4.17 -56.18 16.28
C ALA A 15 4.84 -54.83 16.60
N VAL A 16 5.67 -54.77 17.66
CA VAL A 16 6.40 -53.54 18.02
C VAL A 16 7.43 -53.18 16.95
N ILE A 17 8.14 -54.16 16.38
CA ILE A 17 9.10 -53.93 15.31
C ILE A 17 8.40 -53.43 14.05
N SER A 18 7.25 -54.02 13.69
CA SER A 18 6.46 -53.56 12.53
C SER A 18 5.91 -52.15 12.71
N VAL A 19 5.43 -51.81 13.91
CA VAL A 19 4.95 -50.45 14.22
C VAL A 19 6.10 -49.44 14.20
N LEU A 20 7.28 -49.80 14.70
CA LEU A 20 8.47 -48.97 14.66
C LEU A 20 8.93 -48.73 13.21
N PHE A 21 8.89 -49.76 12.38
CA PHE A 21 9.23 -49.65 10.95
C PHE A 21 8.28 -48.71 10.21
N ILE A 22 6.97 -48.81 10.50
CA ILE A 22 5.95 -47.92 9.92
C ILE A 22 6.19 -46.47 10.34
N LEU A 23 6.47 -46.21 11.62
CA LEU A 23 6.76 -44.86 12.14
C LEU A 23 8.01 -44.23 11.50
N LEU A 24 9.06 -45.03 11.24
CA LEU A 24 10.29 -44.56 10.58
C LEU A 24 10.05 -44.22 9.10
N SER A 25 9.15 -44.92 8.41
CA SER A 25 8.83 -44.66 7.00
C SER A 25 7.98 -43.41 6.74
N VAL A 26 7.44 -42.74 7.78
CA VAL A 26 6.67 -41.48 7.63
C VAL A 26 7.58 -40.23 7.60
N SER A 27 8.89 -40.38 7.75
CA SER A 27 9.85 -39.26 7.74
C SER A 27 10.28 -38.79 6.34
N VAL A 28 9.33 -38.75 5.38
CA VAL A 28 9.62 -38.22 4.04
C VAL A 28 9.77 -36.70 4.15
N GLY A 29 10.92 -36.18 3.71
CA GLY A 29 11.32 -34.79 3.89
C GLY A 29 10.28 -33.79 3.38
N ALA A 30 9.78 -32.94 4.28
CA ALA A 30 9.07 -31.73 3.91
C ALA A 30 10.09 -30.72 3.37
N TYR A 31 10.20 -30.64 2.04
CA TYR A 31 10.94 -29.56 1.39
C TYR A 31 10.17 -28.26 1.57
N ALA A 32 10.51 -27.51 2.63
CA ALA A 32 10.13 -26.12 2.72
C ALA A 32 10.97 -25.34 1.69
N HIS A 33 10.36 -24.96 0.57
CA HIS A 33 10.93 -23.92 -0.27
C HIS A 33 10.82 -22.60 0.51
N HIS A 34 11.85 -22.25 1.27
CA HIS A 34 11.97 -20.91 1.83
C HIS A 34 12.11 -19.94 0.67
N VAL A 35 11.03 -19.23 0.34
CA VAL A 35 11.09 -18.08 -0.53
C VAL A 35 11.82 -16.99 0.26
N LEU A 36 13.10 -16.80 -0.04
CA LEU A 36 13.88 -15.71 0.52
C LEU A 36 13.23 -14.41 0.06
N GLY A 37 12.56 -13.71 0.98
CA GLY A 37 11.83 -12.49 0.67
C GLY A 37 12.76 -11.43 0.09
N ARG A 38 12.58 -11.11 -1.19
CA ARG A 38 13.17 -9.94 -1.82
C ARG A 38 12.32 -8.72 -1.43
N PRO A 39 12.94 -7.61 -0.99
CA PRO A 39 12.19 -6.39 -0.71
C PRO A 39 11.40 -5.95 -1.94
N ALA A 40 10.18 -5.43 -1.73
CA ALA A 40 9.27 -5.00 -2.79
C ALA A 40 9.92 -4.04 -3.81
N TYR A 41 10.89 -3.22 -3.45
CA TYR A 41 11.57 -2.34 -4.41
C TYR A 41 12.50 -3.07 -5.41
N SER A 42 12.72 -4.38 -5.26
CA SER A 42 13.65 -5.18 -6.07
C SER A 42 12.96 -6.18 -7.02
N LEU A 43 11.62 -6.16 -7.08
CA LEU A 43 10.82 -7.06 -7.90
C LEU A 43 10.11 -6.26 -9.00
N ASN A 44 10.16 -6.75 -10.24
CA ASN A 44 9.52 -6.19 -11.42
C ASN A 44 8.24 -6.96 -11.78
N GLU A 45 7.54 -6.53 -12.84
CA GLU A 45 6.27 -7.11 -13.29
C GLU A 45 6.33 -8.60 -13.66
N ASP A 46 7.51 -9.10 -14.05
CA ASP A 46 7.75 -10.52 -14.38
C ASP A 46 8.06 -11.39 -13.15
N SER A 47 8.01 -10.82 -11.94
CA SER A 47 8.22 -11.59 -10.73
C SER A 47 7.02 -12.51 -10.45
N ASN A 48 7.28 -13.67 -9.85
CA ASN A 48 6.21 -14.55 -9.35
C ASN A 48 5.37 -13.88 -8.25
N THR A 49 5.89 -12.82 -7.62
CA THR A 49 5.18 -11.98 -6.63
C THR A 49 5.55 -10.52 -6.89
N PRO A 50 5.04 -9.90 -7.96
CA PRO A 50 5.35 -8.52 -8.25
C PRO A 50 4.81 -7.65 -7.11
N PRO A 51 5.53 -6.60 -6.69
CA PRO A 51 5.12 -5.78 -5.59
C PRO A 51 4.00 -4.86 -6.09
N SER A 52 2.81 -5.02 -5.54
CA SER A 52 1.68 -4.12 -5.78
C SER A 52 1.18 -3.47 -4.51
N MET A 53 0.65 -2.26 -4.66
CA MET A 53 -0.34 -1.74 -3.74
C MET A 53 -1.68 -2.40 -4.08
N GLN A 54 -2.33 -3.06 -3.11
CA GLN A 54 -3.64 -3.69 -3.27
C GLN A 54 -4.64 -3.10 -2.29
N VAL A 55 -5.85 -2.84 -2.75
CA VAL A 55 -6.97 -2.42 -1.90
C VAL A 55 -8.24 -3.09 -2.40
N GLU A 56 -9.05 -3.49 -1.44
CA GLU A 56 -10.35 -4.13 -1.65
C GLU A 56 -11.46 -3.21 -1.17
N THR A 57 -12.50 -3.06 -1.97
CA THR A 57 -13.66 -2.22 -1.66
C THR A 57 -14.94 -2.87 -2.19
N GLN A 58 -16.08 -2.48 -1.65
CA GLN A 58 -17.39 -2.91 -2.08
C GLN A 58 -18.16 -1.72 -2.65
N ILE A 59 -18.74 -1.86 -3.85
CA ILE A 59 -19.62 -0.85 -4.44
C ILE A 59 -20.87 -1.50 -5.03
N GLY A 60 -22.03 -1.11 -4.50
CA GLY A 60 -23.31 -1.73 -4.83
C GLY A 60 -23.25 -3.26 -4.76
N GLU A 61 -23.38 -3.92 -5.90
CA GLU A 61 -23.41 -5.38 -6.03
C GLU A 61 -22.05 -6.03 -6.33
N TYR A 62 -20.95 -5.28 -6.32
CA TYR A 62 -19.63 -5.76 -6.69
C TYR A 62 -18.58 -5.61 -5.58
N PHE A 63 -17.73 -6.62 -5.43
CA PHE A 63 -16.41 -6.52 -4.81
C PHE A 63 -15.41 -6.07 -5.87
N LEU A 64 -14.68 -4.99 -5.57
CA LEU A 64 -13.57 -4.54 -6.38
C LEU A 64 -12.25 -4.72 -5.65
N THR A 65 -11.30 -5.30 -6.35
CA THR A 65 -9.90 -5.34 -5.95
C THR A 65 -9.10 -4.59 -7.00
N TYR A 66 -8.33 -3.59 -6.61
CA TYR A 66 -7.38 -2.97 -7.52
C TYR A 66 -5.95 -3.19 -7.06
N MET A 67 -5.05 -3.35 -8.02
CA MET A 67 -3.62 -3.56 -7.81
C MET A 67 -2.84 -2.61 -8.70
N VAL A 68 -1.89 -1.88 -8.14
CA VAL A 68 -1.01 -0.99 -8.89
C VAL A 68 0.41 -1.55 -8.96
N PHE A 69 0.97 -1.58 -10.16
CA PHE A 69 2.34 -2.02 -10.44
C PHE A 69 3.14 -0.91 -11.13
N PRO A 70 4.41 -0.66 -10.73
CA PRO A 70 5.03 -1.17 -9.50
C PRO A 70 4.35 -0.58 -8.24
N ALA A 71 4.59 -1.17 -7.06
CA ALA A 71 4.00 -0.67 -5.80
C ALA A 71 4.35 0.80 -5.48
N PHE A 72 5.47 1.29 -6.00
CA PHE A 72 5.93 2.68 -5.85
C PHE A 72 6.28 3.25 -7.23
N PRO A 73 5.29 3.67 -8.04
CA PRO A 73 5.55 4.21 -9.37
C PRO A 73 6.36 5.50 -9.29
N LYS A 74 7.29 5.69 -10.23
CA LYS A 74 8.12 6.88 -10.33
C LYS A 74 7.76 7.71 -11.56
N PRO A 75 8.05 9.02 -11.54
CA PRO A 75 7.89 9.85 -12.72
C PRO A 75 8.71 9.31 -13.90
N GLY A 76 8.09 9.24 -15.08
CA GLY A 76 8.71 8.77 -16.32
C GLY A 76 8.78 7.25 -16.46
N GLU A 77 8.30 6.48 -15.49
CA GLU A 77 8.20 5.02 -15.57
C GLU A 77 6.78 4.58 -15.92
N ASN A 78 6.65 3.55 -16.76
CA ASN A 78 5.37 2.94 -17.05
C ASN A 78 4.85 2.22 -15.81
N GLY A 79 3.60 2.49 -15.46
CA GLY A 79 2.86 1.74 -14.46
C GLY A 79 1.61 1.11 -15.06
N ARG A 80 0.98 0.24 -14.29
CA ARG A 80 -0.25 -0.43 -14.64
C ARG A 80 -1.15 -0.54 -13.42
N ILE A 81 -2.44 -0.31 -13.61
CA ILE A 81 -3.49 -0.68 -12.67
C ILE A 81 -4.23 -1.90 -13.21
N ASN A 82 -4.38 -2.89 -12.35
CA ASN A 82 -5.22 -4.06 -12.58
C ASN A 82 -6.45 -3.92 -11.70
N VAL A 83 -7.65 -4.06 -12.27
CA VAL A 83 -8.90 -4.05 -11.50
C VAL A 83 -9.62 -5.36 -11.71
N TYR A 84 -10.05 -5.97 -10.61
CA TYR A 84 -10.92 -7.13 -10.57
C TYR A 84 -12.27 -6.66 -10.04
N ALA A 85 -13.35 -7.04 -10.71
CA ALA A 85 -14.71 -6.71 -10.29
C ALA A 85 -15.54 -7.99 -10.32
N SER A 86 -15.94 -8.49 -9.16
CA SER A 86 -16.77 -9.69 -9.01
C SER A 86 -18.08 -9.38 -8.32
N ARG A 87 -19.18 -10.00 -8.74
CA ARG A 87 -20.47 -9.82 -8.09
C ARG A 87 -20.47 -10.48 -6.72
N ILE A 88 -21.14 -9.83 -5.77
CA ILE A 88 -21.18 -10.24 -4.37
C ILE A 88 -22.07 -11.47 -4.17
N ASP A 89 -23.15 -11.58 -4.95
CA ASP A 89 -24.17 -12.62 -4.80
C ASP A 89 -23.72 -13.98 -5.35
N ASN A 90 -23.03 -13.99 -6.49
CA ASN A 90 -22.68 -15.20 -7.22
C ASN A 90 -21.18 -15.35 -7.53
N GLY A 91 -20.36 -14.33 -7.31
CA GLY A 91 -18.92 -14.34 -7.57
C GLY A 91 -18.53 -14.13 -9.04
N ASP A 92 -19.49 -13.96 -9.96
CA ASP A 92 -19.21 -13.80 -11.39
C ASP A 92 -18.43 -12.52 -11.65
N THR A 93 -17.43 -12.59 -12.53
CA THR A 93 -16.68 -11.41 -12.94
C THR A 93 -17.55 -10.52 -13.83
N PHE A 94 -17.50 -9.21 -13.61
CA PHE A 94 -18.09 -8.23 -14.50
C PHE A 94 -17.50 -8.39 -15.92
N GLN A 95 -18.36 -8.49 -16.94
CA GLN A 95 -17.96 -8.75 -18.33
C GLN A 95 -18.05 -7.50 -19.24
N GLY A 96 -18.50 -6.36 -18.72
CA GLY A 96 -18.64 -5.14 -19.52
C GLY A 96 -17.33 -4.38 -19.68
N GLU A 97 -17.39 -3.19 -20.25
CA GLU A 97 -16.23 -2.30 -20.36
C GLU A 97 -16.04 -1.47 -19.10
N MET A 98 -14.78 -1.23 -18.74
CA MET A 98 -14.38 -0.33 -17.66
C MET A 98 -13.56 0.82 -18.22
N SER A 99 -14.03 2.04 -18.02
CA SER A 99 -13.34 3.26 -18.43
C SER A 99 -12.52 3.82 -17.28
N PHE A 100 -11.34 4.34 -17.59
CA PHE A 100 -10.38 4.84 -16.64
C PHE A 100 -10.05 6.30 -16.96
N SER A 101 -10.01 7.12 -15.91
CA SER A 101 -9.56 8.49 -15.98
C SER A 101 -8.64 8.82 -14.83
N VAL A 102 -7.94 9.95 -14.93
CA VAL A 102 -6.98 10.41 -13.94
C VAL A 102 -7.14 11.90 -13.68
N ARG A 103 -6.93 12.31 -12.43
CA ARG A 103 -6.89 13.71 -12.01
C ARG A 103 -5.85 13.93 -10.92
N ASN A 104 -5.38 15.16 -10.76
CA ASN A 104 -4.52 15.53 -9.63
C ASN A 104 -5.31 15.54 -8.32
N ASP A 105 -4.69 15.07 -7.24
CA ASP A 105 -5.23 15.17 -5.88
C ASP A 105 -4.71 16.43 -5.18
N ASN A 106 -5.07 17.59 -5.75
CA ASN A 106 -4.70 18.90 -5.23
C ASN A 106 -5.89 19.53 -4.50
N TRP A 107 -5.64 20.03 -3.29
CA TRP A 107 -6.63 20.71 -2.44
C TRP A 107 -7.30 21.92 -3.11
N PHE A 108 -6.63 22.54 -4.10
CA PHE A 108 -7.13 23.73 -4.80
C PHE A 108 -7.89 23.42 -6.10
N GLY A 109 -8.23 22.16 -6.33
CA GLY A 109 -9.14 21.75 -7.40
C GLY A 109 -8.52 21.86 -8.78
N ASP A 110 -7.88 20.78 -9.23
CA ASP A 110 -7.62 20.58 -10.65
C ASP A 110 -8.85 19.94 -11.30
N LYS A 111 -9.40 20.63 -12.31
CA LYS A 111 -10.58 20.20 -13.09
C LYS A 111 -10.23 19.33 -14.30
N ASN A 112 -8.95 19.04 -14.51
CA ASN A 112 -8.48 18.34 -15.70
C ASN A 112 -8.50 16.83 -15.44
N GLU A 113 -9.69 16.25 -15.45
CA GLU A 113 -9.85 14.80 -15.57
C GLU A 113 -9.43 14.40 -16.99
N GLU A 114 -8.40 13.57 -17.10
CA GLU A 114 -7.90 13.02 -18.37
C GLU A 114 -8.34 11.56 -18.48
N SER A 115 -8.97 11.19 -19.61
CA SER A 115 -9.29 9.79 -19.88
C SER A 115 -8.02 9.04 -20.30
N ILE A 116 -7.68 7.96 -19.60
CA ILE A 116 -6.48 7.15 -19.87
C ILE A 116 -6.81 5.88 -20.66
N GLY A 117 -8.09 5.53 -20.81
CA GLY A 117 -8.54 4.47 -21.70
C GLY A 117 -9.78 3.74 -21.21
N THR A 118 -10.29 2.84 -22.06
CA THR A 118 -11.38 1.92 -21.73
C THR A 118 -10.90 0.51 -22.03
N GLN A 119 -11.09 -0.39 -21.07
CA GLN A 119 -10.61 -1.77 -21.14
C GLN A 119 -11.78 -2.74 -21.10
N ASN A 120 -11.65 -3.79 -21.89
CA ASN A 120 -12.46 -4.99 -21.76
C ASN A 120 -11.84 -5.92 -20.72
N VAL A 121 -12.64 -6.81 -20.15
CA VAL A 121 -12.12 -7.85 -19.26
C VAL A 121 -11.30 -8.86 -20.06
N ASP A 122 -10.13 -9.22 -19.54
CA ASP A 122 -9.29 -10.27 -20.09
C ASP A 122 -8.75 -11.14 -18.95
N ASP A 123 -9.08 -12.43 -18.96
CA ASP A 123 -8.77 -13.37 -17.87
C ASP A 123 -9.24 -12.87 -16.49
N GLY A 124 -10.45 -12.29 -16.47
CA GLY A 124 -11.10 -11.79 -15.26
C GLY A 124 -10.55 -10.47 -14.69
N VAL A 125 -9.68 -9.78 -15.43
CA VAL A 125 -9.05 -8.54 -14.96
C VAL A 125 -9.05 -7.45 -16.04
N TYR A 126 -9.21 -6.21 -15.59
CA TYR A 126 -9.09 -5.00 -16.41
C TYR A 126 -7.68 -4.44 -16.23
N ARG A 127 -6.89 -4.38 -17.30
CA ARG A 127 -5.48 -3.93 -17.27
C ARG A 127 -5.34 -2.59 -17.96
N GLN A 128 -5.07 -1.53 -17.21
CA GLN A 128 -4.87 -0.18 -17.75
C GLN A 128 -3.46 0.33 -17.44
N GLY A 129 -2.72 0.69 -18.49
CA GLY A 129 -1.40 1.31 -18.36
C GLY A 129 -1.51 2.81 -18.04
N PHE A 130 -0.50 3.36 -17.36
CA PHE A 130 -0.36 4.79 -17.13
C PHE A 130 1.11 5.21 -17.17
N LEU A 131 1.36 6.49 -17.46
CA LEU A 131 2.69 7.09 -17.45
C LEU A 131 2.57 8.53 -16.94
N PHE A 132 3.09 8.80 -15.75
CA PHE A 132 3.10 10.14 -15.17
C PHE A 132 4.46 10.79 -15.36
N LYS A 133 4.49 12.03 -15.86
CA LYS A 133 5.74 12.79 -16.04
C LYS A 133 6.21 13.48 -14.77
N GLU A 134 5.28 13.82 -13.89
CA GLU A 134 5.53 14.59 -12.68
C GLU A 134 5.30 13.74 -11.44
N LYS A 135 6.01 14.09 -10.36
CA LYS A 135 5.76 13.53 -9.03
C LYS A 135 4.54 14.21 -8.43
N GLY A 136 3.73 13.46 -7.68
CA GLY A 136 2.53 14.02 -7.07
C GLY A 136 1.56 12.97 -6.55
N ASN A 137 0.45 13.46 -6.01
CA ASN A 137 -0.69 12.65 -5.64
C ASN A 137 -1.74 12.80 -6.74
N TYR A 138 -2.25 11.67 -7.21
CA TYR A 138 -3.24 11.57 -8.27
C TYR A 138 -4.38 10.68 -7.82
N ILE A 139 -5.50 10.77 -8.50
CA ILE A 139 -6.63 9.86 -8.34
C ILE A 139 -6.92 9.25 -9.71
N ILE A 140 -6.85 7.93 -9.78
CA ILE A 140 -7.34 7.17 -10.93
C ILE A 140 -8.80 6.80 -10.64
N THR A 141 -9.70 7.18 -11.54
CA THR A 141 -11.12 6.85 -11.42
C THR A 141 -11.46 5.74 -12.41
N ALA A 142 -12.02 4.64 -11.92
CA ALA A 142 -12.62 3.59 -12.74
C ALA A 142 -14.14 3.74 -12.79
N LYS A 143 -14.71 3.64 -14.00
CA LYS A 143 -16.14 3.79 -14.28
C LYS A 143 -16.64 2.61 -15.10
N PHE A 144 -17.73 2.00 -14.67
CA PHE A 144 -18.41 0.95 -15.43
C PHE A 144 -19.91 0.99 -15.20
N THR A 145 -20.70 0.40 -16.10
CA THR A 145 -22.16 0.39 -16.00
C THR A 145 -22.66 -1.05 -15.90
N SER A 146 -23.50 -1.33 -14.92
CA SER A 146 -24.14 -2.64 -14.75
C SER A 146 -25.62 -2.45 -14.41
N GLY A 147 -26.50 -3.19 -15.10
CA GLY A 147 -27.95 -3.08 -14.85
C GLY A 147 -28.56 -1.70 -15.17
N GLY A 148 -27.88 -0.86 -15.96
CA GLY A 148 -28.28 0.53 -16.23
C GLY A 148 -27.78 1.56 -15.21
N GLU A 149 -27.12 1.12 -14.13
CA GLU A 149 -26.56 1.99 -13.09
C GLU A 149 -25.06 2.23 -13.30
N PRO A 150 -24.57 3.48 -13.20
CA PRO A 150 -23.15 3.80 -13.29
C PRO A 150 -22.45 3.61 -11.94
N TYR A 151 -21.35 2.88 -11.95
CA TYR A 151 -20.46 2.68 -10.82
C TYR A 151 -19.18 3.48 -11.03
N ILE A 152 -18.75 4.22 -10.01
CA ILE A 152 -17.57 5.10 -10.06
C ILE A 152 -16.73 4.85 -8.82
N ILE A 153 -15.43 4.60 -9.00
CA ILE A 153 -14.51 4.29 -7.92
C ILE A 153 -13.22 5.08 -8.11
N ASP A 154 -12.81 5.77 -7.04
CA ASP A 154 -11.59 6.58 -7.00
C ASP A 154 -10.47 5.83 -6.27
N PHE A 155 -9.31 5.76 -6.91
CA PHE A 155 -8.11 5.10 -6.40
C PHE A 155 -7.01 6.15 -6.19
N PRO A 156 -6.61 6.45 -4.95
CA PRO A 156 -5.50 7.34 -4.70
C PRO A 156 -4.20 6.68 -5.16
N LEU A 157 -3.39 7.44 -5.89
CA LEU A 157 -2.11 7.00 -6.44
C LEU A 157 -1.04 8.05 -6.19
N GLN A 158 0.03 7.65 -5.50
CA GLN A 158 1.20 8.49 -5.30
C GLN A 158 2.29 8.13 -6.32
N ILE A 159 2.80 9.14 -7.03
CA ILE A 159 3.91 9.02 -7.97
C ILE A 159 5.15 9.68 -7.36
N GLY A 160 6.19 8.87 -7.12
CA GLY A 160 7.42 9.28 -6.48
C GLY A 160 7.29 9.58 -4.98
N GLU A 161 8.40 10.02 -4.37
CA GLU A 161 8.46 10.29 -2.94
C GLU A 161 7.77 11.62 -2.56
N SER A 162 7.02 11.60 -1.46
CA SER A 162 6.35 12.77 -0.90
C SER A 162 7.34 13.61 -0.09
N SER A 163 8.04 14.53 -0.77
CA SER A 163 8.94 15.47 -0.08
C SER A 163 8.16 16.65 0.51
N SER A 164 7.41 16.44 1.60
CA SER A 164 6.65 17.53 2.28
C SER A 164 7.36 18.05 3.55
N MET A 165 8.64 18.42 3.43
CA MET A 165 9.34 19.12 4.51
C MET A 165 9.24 20.65 4.42
N LEU A 166 8.79 21.18 3.29
CA LEU A 166 8.70 22.63 3.04
C LEU A 166 7.77 23.35 4.03
N PRO A 167 6.53 22.88 4.31
CA PRO A 167 5.61 23.60 5.21
C PRO A 167 6.12 23.62 6.65
N VAL A 168 6.76 22.54 7.10
CA VAL A 168 7.36 22.43 8.44
C VAL A 168 8.51 23.45 8.58
N GLY A 169 9.35 23.56 7.55
CA GLY A 169 10.43 24.55 7.53
C GLY A 169 9.92 25.99 7.59
N ILE A 170 8.86 26.31 6.85
CA ILE A 170 8.22 27.65 6.88
C ILE A 170 7.63 27.93 8.27
N ALA A 171 6.92 26.96 8.86
CA ALA A 171 6.34 27.09 10.20
C ALA A 171 7.43 27.40 11.24
N LEU A 172 8.50 26.61 11.29
CA LEU A 172 9.63 26.84 12.20
C LEU A 172 10.31 28.18 11.94
N GLY A 173 10.55 28.52 10.67
CA GLY A 173 11.16 29.79 10.28
C GLY A 173 10.32 30.99 10.73
N SER A 174 9.00 30.92 10.58
CA SER A 174 8.08 31.99 11.02
C SER A 174 8.10 32.19 12.54
N ILE A 175 8.15 31.12 13.32
CA ILE A 175 8.23 31.18 14.79
C ILE A 175 9.52 31.89 15.20
N VAL A 176 10.66 31.47 14.64
CA VAL A 176 11.95 32.08 14.93
C VAL A 176 11.97 33.55 14.52
N PHE A 177 11.42 33.89 13.35
CA PHE A 177 11.33 35.27 12.87
C PHE A 177 10.51 36.17 13.81
N VAL A 178 9.36 35.67 14.29
CA VAL A 178 8.54 36.39 15.28
C VAL A 178 9.30 36.59 16.59
N LEU A 179 9.97 35.56 17.10
CA LEU A 179 10.75 35.65 18.34
C LEU A 179 11.89 36.66 18.23
N ILE A 180 12.62 36.66 17.11
CA ILE A 180 13.69 37.65 16.85
C ILE A 180 13.10 39.07 16.77
N THR A 181 12.00 39.23 16.05
CA THR A 181 11.33 40.54 15.89
C THR A 181 10.87 41.08 17.24
N VAL A 182 10.20 40.25 18.04
CA VAL A 182 9.74 40.62 19.38
C VAL A 182 10.94 40.93 20.28
N ASN A 183 12.01 40.14 20.25
CA ASN A 183 13.21 40.37 21.06
C ASN A 183 13.87 41.72 20.73
N ILE A 184 14.02 42.05 19.43
CA ILE A 184 14.57 43.34 18.99
C ILE A 184 13.70 44.51 19.46
N ILE A 185 12.37 44.40 19.32
CA ILE A 185 11.43 45.45 19.74
C ILE A 185 11.48 45.64 21.27
N GLN A 186 11.43 44.56 22.05
CA GLN A 186 11.52 44.62 23.50
C GLN A 186 12.85 45.23 23.96
N ARG A 187 13.97 44.80 23.36
CA ARG A 187 15.30 45.35 23.66
C ARG A 187 15.37 46.86 23.38
N LYS A 188 14.81 47.32 22.25
CA LYS A 188 14.75 48.75 21.93
C LYS A 188 13.87 49.53 22.91
N ARG A 189 12.73 48.96 23.36
CA ARG A 189 11.87 49.59 24.37
C ARG A 189 12.58 49.75 25.71
N LEU A 190 13.18 48.69 26.23
CA LEU A 190 13.89 48.70 27.51
C LEU A 190 15.07 49.70 27.52
N MET A 191 15.80 49.83 26.41
CA MET A 191 16.86 50.85 26.32
C MET A 191 16.30 52.28 26.34
N ARG A 192 15.17 52.54 25.68
CA ARG A 192 14.52 53.87 25.72
C ARG A 192 14.00 54.22 27.11
N GLU A 193 13.47 53.24 27.83
CA GLU A 193 13.00 53.41 29.20
C GLU A 193 14.16 53.72 30.16
N LYS A 194 15.29 53.00 30.05
CA LYS A 194 16.51 53.30 30.82
C LYS A 194 17.04 54.72 30.57
N ILE A 195 17.07 55.16 29.30
CA ILE A 195 17.51 56.52 28.94
C ILE A 195 16.55 57.59 29.51
N ARG A 196 15.24 57.32 29.53
CA ARG A 196 14.25 58.23 30.14
C ARG A 196 14.35 58.28 31.66
N ALA A 197 14.59 57.13 32.30
CA ALA A 197 14.78 57.06 33.75
C ALA A 197 16.02 57.84 34.19
N ALA A 198 17.16 57.65 33.52
CA ALA A 198 18.41 58.35 33.81
C ALA A 198 18.35 59.88 33.57
N ARG A 199 17.40 60.35 32.73
CA ARG A 199 17.18 61.80 32.49
C ARG A 199 16.32 62.47 33.58
N ASN A 200 15.55 61.68 34.34
CA ASN A 200 14.59 62.18 35.32
C ASN A 200 15.07 62.02 36.76
N GLU A 201 16.32 61.61 36.99
CA GLU A 201 16.94 61.67 38.33
C GLU A 201 17.36 63.13 38.62
N PRO A 202 16.80 63.79 39.64
CA PRO A 202 17.27 65.10 40.09
C PRO A 202 18.60 64.95 40.84
N GLU A 203 19.58 65.81 40.52
CA GLU A 203 20.81 66.02 41.31
C GLU A 203 20.52 66.49 42.74
#